data_AF-A0A1I8FAD4-F1
#
_entry.id   AF-A0A1I8FAD4-F1
#
_cell.length_a   1.000
_cell.length_b   1.000
_cell.length_c   1.000
_cell.angle_alpha   90.00
_cell.angle_beta   90.00
_cell.angle_gamma   90.00
#
_symmetry.space_group_name_H-M   'P 1'
#
loop_
_entity.id
_entity.type
_entity.pdbx_description
1 polymer ?
#
loop_
_entity_poly.entity_id
_entity_poly.type
_entity_poly.pdbx_seq_one_letter_code
_entity_poly.pdbx_strand_id
1 'polypeptide(L)'
;MQDHNPPLIHTIPYFCTSVYKWLQTGTDYVAAIHCKAGKGRTGVMIACYLLYESFKGIHDNPPTYLSADAVLDFVRQAENA
;
A
#
# COMPACT_ATOMS: atom_id res chain seq x y z
N MET A 1 -9.96 -10.08 3.42
CA MET A 1 -9.28 -10.79 2.33
C MET A 1 -9.65 -12.27 2.38
N GLN A 2 -10.15 -12.83 1.28
CA GLN A 2 -10.45 -14.26 1.17
C GLN A 2 -9.16 -15.09 1.17
N ASP A 3 -9.24 -16.33 1.64
CA ASP A 3 -8.06 -17.20 1.71
C ASP A 3 -7.62 -17.62 0.30
N HIS A 4 -6.30 -17.68 0.06
CA HIS A 4 -5.69 -17.99 -1.25
C HIS A 4 -5.89 -16.99 -2.39
N ASN A 5 -6.35 -15.77 -2.09
CA ASN A 5 -6.38 -14.66 -3.03
C ASN A 5 -5.38 -13.57 -2.62
N PRO A 6 -4.79 -12.83 -3.59
CA PRO A 6 -3.99 -11.66 -3.27
C PRO A 6 -4.85 -10.59 -2.59
N PRO A 7 -4.25 -9.68 -1.80
CA PRO A 7 -4.94 -8.47 -1.36
C PRO A 7 -5.35 -7.64 -2.57
N LEU A 8 -6.43 -6.88 -2.43
CA LEU A 8 -6.80 -5.91 -3.46
C LEU A 8 -5.68 -4.87 -3.55
N ILE A 9 -5.18 -4.60 -4.75
CA ILE A 9 -4.00 -3.72 -4.95
C ILE A 9 -4.20 -2.35 -4.29
N HIS A 10 -5.42 -1.81 -4.32
CA HIS A 10 -5.74 -0.52 -3.71
C HIS A 10 -5.69 -0.54 -2.17
N THR A 11 -5.72 -1.71 -1.53
CA THR A 11 -5.65 -1.81 -0.05
C THR A 11 -4.21 -1.75 0.48
N ILE A 12 -3.23 -2.08 -0.35
CA ILE A 12 -1.82 -2.16 0.06
C ILE A 12 -1.32 -0.80 0.57
N PRO A 13 -1.53 0.33 -0.14
CA PRO A 13 -1.03 1.61 0.32
C PRO A 13 -1.70 2.13 1.61
N TYR A 14 -2.99 1.85 1.81
CA TYR A 14 -3.67 2.17 3.07
C TYR A 14 -3.06 1.38 4.24
N PHE A 15 -2.80 0.09 4.02
CA PHE A 15 -2.12 -0.74 5.00
C PHE A 15 -0.73 -0.20 5.33
N CYS A 16 0.11 0.08 4.31
CA CYS A 16 1.46 0.57 4.53
C CYS A 16 1.48 1.91 5.27
N THR A 17 0.63 2.86 4.85
CA THR A 17 0.51 4.17 5.51
C THR A 17 0.06 4.02 6.97
N SER A 18 -0.86 3.10 7.25
CA SER A 18 -1.35 2.85 8.61
C SER A 18 -0.26 2.27 9.52
N VAL A 19 0.45 1.24 9.04
CA VAL A 19 1.58 0.63 9.78
C VAL A 19 2.70 1.63 9.99
N TYR A 20 3.04 2.41 8.96
CA TYR A 20 4.04 3.47 9.07
C TYR A 20 3.69 4.46 10.17
N LYS A 21 2.49 5.04 10.12
CA LYS A 21 2.02 6.00 11.15
C LYS A 21 2.04 5.40 12.55
N TRP A 22 1.67 4.13 12.70
CA TRP A 22 1.73 3.43 13.99
C TRP A 22 3.17 3.35 14.51
N LEU A 23 4.11 2.89 13.69
CA LEU A 23 5.51 2.72 14.07
C LEU A 23 6.24 4.06 14.29
N GLN A 24 5.80 5.14 13.64
CA GLN A 24 6.34 6.48 13.86
C GLN A 24 5.91 7.10 15.21
N THR A 25 5.04 6.44 15.98
CA THR A 25 4.60 6.95 17.31
C THR A 25 5.72 6.86 18.36
N GLY A 26 6.65 5.91 18.22
CA GLY A 26 7.76 5.71 19.15
C GLY A 26 8.61 4.49 18.78
N THR A 27 9.84 4.45 19.26
CA THR A 27 10.81 3.37 18.93
C THR A 27 10.46 2.02 19.54
N ASP A 28 9.54 1.98 20.50
CA ASP A 28 9.03 0.79 21.19
C ASP A 28 7.72 0.26 20.58
N TYR A 29 7.16 0.93 19.57
CA TYR A 29 5.92 0.50 18.93
C TYR A 29 6.17 -0.67 17.97
N VAL A 30 5.31 -1.69 18.09
CA VAL A 30 5.39 -2.91 17.26
C VAL A 30 4.05 -3.16 16.58
N ALA A 31 4.07 -3.54 15.30
CA ALA A 31 2.89 -3.94 14.55
C ALA A 31 2.85 -5.47 14.38
N ALA A 32 1.78 -6.12 14.84
CA ALA A 32 1.55 -7.54 14.63
C ALA A 32 0.63 -7.77 13.43
N ILE A 33 1.17 -8.34 12.35
CA ILE A 33 0.41 -8.65 11.13
C ILE A 33 0.12 -10.15 11.12
N HIS A 34 -1.15 -10.54 11.01
CA HIS A 34 -1.54 -11.95 10.97
C HIS A 34 -2.59 -12.25 9.91
N CYS A 35 -2.70 -13.53 9.54
CA CYS A 35 -3.82 -14.08 8.81
C CYS A 35 -4.23 -15.40 9.50
N LYS A 36 -4.83 -16.36 8.80
CA LYS A 36 -5.21 -17.65 9.40
C LYS A 36 -3.97 -18.47 9.83
N ALA A 37 -2.97 -18.56 8.95
CA ALA A 37 -1.77 -19.38 9.18
C ALA A 37 -0.46 -18.58 9.13
N GLY A 38 -0.52 -17.25 9.01
CA GLY A 38 0.67 -16.40 8.95
C GLY A 38 1.54 -16.53 7.69
N LYS A 39 1.02 -17.15 6.61
CA LYS A 39 1.78 -17.40 5.37
C LYS A 39 1.49 -16.33 4.31
N GLY A 40 0.88 -16.70 3.18
CA GLY A 40 0.79 -15.87 1.96
C GLY A 40 0.24 -14.46 2.21
N ARG A 41 -0.94 -14.33 2.82
CA ARG A 41 -1.58 -13.04 3.09
C ARG A 41 -0.74 -12.14 4.00
N THR A 42 -0.12 -12.72 5.02
CA THR A 42 0.76 -11.98 5.95
C THR A 42 2.04 -11.57 5.24
N GLY A 43 2.70 -12.51 4.56
CA GLY A 43 3.96 -12.29 3.87
C GLY A 43 3.85 -11.24 2.77
N VAL A 44 2.77 -11.25 1.98
CA VAL A 44 2.54 -10.23 0.94
C VAL A 44 2.45 -8.82 1.56
N MET A 45 1.65 -8.64 2.61
CA MET A 45 1.51 -7.31 3.22
C MET A 45 2.81 -6.83 3.88
N ILE A 46 3.55 -7.73 4.56
CA ILE A 46 4.86 -7.39 5.15
C ILE A 46 5.87 -7.03 4.06
N ALA A 47 5.95 -7.80 2.97
CA ALA A 47 6.85 -7.50 1.85
C ALA A 47 6.53 -6.14 1.21
N CYS A 48 5.25 -5.83 1.00
CA CYS A 48 4.82 -4.52 0.53
C CYS A 48 5.22 -3.39 1.49
N TYR A 49 5.11 -3.61 2.80
CA TYR A 49 5.55 -2.61 3.80
C TYR A 49 7.05 -2.39 3.79
N LEU A 50 7.87 -3.44 3.69
CA LEU A 50 9.32 -3.31 3.62
C LEU A 50 9.76 -2.51 2.39
N LEU A 51 9.10 -2.72 1.24
CA LEU A 51 9.34 -1.94 0.02
C LEU A 51 8.91 -0.48 0.17
N TYR A 52 7.72 -0.25 0.75
CA TYR A 52 7.20 1.08 1.07
C TYR A 52 8.20 1.86 1.94
N GLU A 53 8.67 1.25 3.02
CA GLU A 53 9.60 1.88 3.96
C GLU A 53 10.97 2.17 3.33
N SER A 54 11.45 1.27 2.47
CA SER A 54 12.76 1.40 1.82
C SER A 54 12.80 2.50 0.75
N PHE A 55 11.66 2.97 0.26
CA PHE A 55 11.59 3.92 -0.85
C PHE A 55 10.94 5.24 -0.44
N LYS A 56 11.77 6.21 -0.05
CA LYS A 56 11.31 7.48 0.54
C LYS A 56 10.29 8.26 -0.30
N GLY A 57 10.36 8.20 -1.63
CA GLY A 57 9.44 8.92 -2.52
C GLY A 57 7.97 8.47 -2.42
N ILE A 58 7.71 7.28 -1.87
CA ILE A 58 6.35 6.76 -1.64
C ILE A 58 5.74 7.31 -0.33
N HIS A 59 6.56 7.74 0.65
CA HIS A 59 6.07 8.30 1.92
C HIS A 59 5.39 9.66 1.74
N ASP A 60 6.02 10.52 0.95
CA ASP A 60 5.65 11.93 0.84
C ASP A 60 4.47 12.15 -0.12
N ASN A 61 4.16 11.17 -0.96
CA ASN A 61 3.11 11.25 -1.95
C ASN A 61 2.03 10.21 -1.63
N PRO A 62 0.84 10.63 -1.15
CA PRO A 62 -0.24 9.69 -0.97
C PRO A 62 -0.57 9.01 -2.30
N PRO A 63 -0.91 7.71 -2.29
CA PRO A 63 -1.34 6.98 -3.47
C PRO A 63 -2.60 7.65 -4.05
N THR A 64 -2.45 8.33 -5.19
CA THR A 64 -3.59 8.88 -5.93
C THR A 64 -4.23 7.77 -6.75
N TYR A 65 -5.45 7.39 -6.40
CA TYR A 65 -6.26 6.51 -7.22
C TYR A 65 -7.10 7.37 -8.17
N LEU A 66 -6.77 7.31 -9.46
CA LEU A 66 -7.59 7.90 -10.49
C LEU A 66 -8.77 6.97 -10.80
N SER A 67 -9.97 7.54 -10.94
CA SER A 67 -11.08 6.82 -11.56
C SER A 67 -10.73 6.49 -13.01
N ALA A 68 -11.42 5.51 -13.61
CA ALA A 68 -11.23 5.20 -15.03
C ALA A 68 -11.37 6.45 -15.91
N ASP A 69 -12.37 7.29 -15.62
CA ASP A 69 -12.57 8.56 -16.31
C ASP A 69 -11.40 9.52 -16.10
N ALA A 70 -10.89 9.65 -14.87
CA ALA A 70 -9.75 10.51 -14.58
C ALA A 70 -8.45 10.02 -15.24
N VAL A 71 -8.27 8.71 -15.42
CA VAL A 71 -7.17 8.14 -16.21
C VAL A 71 -7.33 8.49 -17.68
N LEU A 72 -8.54 8.33 -18.23
CA LEU A 72 -8.82 8.66 -19.63
C LEU A 72 -8.58 10.14 -19.92
N ASP A 73 -9.00 11.02 -19.02
CA ASP A 73 -8.78 12.46 -19.13
C ASP A 73 -7.29 12.82 -19.06
N PHE A 74 -6.53 12.18 -18.16
CA PHE A 74 -5.08 12.37 -18.07
C PHE A 74 -4.36 11.94 -19.36
N VAL A 75 -4.70 10.76 -19.90
CA VAL A 75 -4.10 10.25 -21.14
C VAL A 75 -4.42 11.18 -22.32
N ARG A 76 -5.69 11.62 -22.43
CA ARG A 76 -6.09 12.57 -23.48
C ARG A 76 -5.36 13.91 -23.38
N GLN A 77 -5.10 14.41 -22.18
CA GLN A 77 -4.33 15.65 -22.01
C GLN A 77 -2.87 15.47 -22.42
N ALA A 78 -2.27 14.33 -22.10
CA ALA A 78 -0.89 14.02 -22.47
C ALA A 78 -0.68 13.80 -23.97
N GLU A 79 -1.70 13.31 -24.69
CA GLU A 79 -1.65 13.13 -26.16
C GLU A 79 -1.81 14.45 -26.95
N ASN A 80 -2.33 15.50 -26.30
CA ASN A 80 -2.57 16.81 -26.91
C ASN A 80 -1.53 17.87 -26.49
N ALA A 81 -0.48 17.47 -25.76
CA ALA A 81 0.64 18.31 -25.33
C ALA A 81 1.89 18.02 -26.17
#